data_AF-A0A1S8XV64-F1
#
_entry.id   AF-A0A1S8XV64-F1
#
_cell.length_a   1.000
_cell.length_b   1.000
_cell.length_c   1.000
_cell.angle_alpha   90.00
_cell.angle_beta   90.00
_cell.angle_gamma   90.00
#
_symmetry.space_group_name_H-M   'P 1'
#
loop_
_entity.id
_entity.type
_entity.pdbx_description
1 polymer ?
#
loop_
_entity_poly.entity_id
_entity_poly.type
_entity_poly.pdbx_seq_one_letter_code
_entity_poly.pdbx_strand_id
1 'polypeptide(L)'
;MTLRRLALTFGVVLPMLLAVGACQAPRHDRAALRVDSTGDIHVLVSSCEDEKIVRMKVFATNGGAASWYISRSPAEAEPVQLVDVPLLSQPDGWRLEEHSLKELAPDQPYTLDVSNESAGLVMRLRFDSRQLGRLTADEMLSGRSGRPAAMAQDDFQGRAREQCKS
;
A
#
# COMPACT_ATOMS: atom_id res chain seq x y z
N MET A 1 -42.58 45.93 -53.22
CA MET A 1 -42.13 45.75 -51.82
C MET A 1 -42.14 44.27 -51.52
N THR A 2 -40.97 43.63 -51.57
CA THR A 2 -40.83 42.17 -51.53
C THR A 2 -39.85 41.84 -50.39
N LEU A 3 -40.36 41.23 -49.32
CA LEU A 3 -39.59 40.94 -48.10
C LEU A 3 -38.58 39.80 -48.33
N ARG A 4 -37.34 40.06 -47.92
CA ARG A 4 -36.25 39.09 -47.72
C ARG A 4 -36.68 38.01 -46.72
N ARG A 5 -36.53 36.73 -47.08
CA ARG A 5 -36.51 35.60 -46.14
C ARG A 5 -35.05 35.20 -45.89
N LEU A 6 -34.54 35.49 -44.70
CA LEU A 6 -33.35 34.85 -44.12
C LEU A 6 -33.81 33.56 -43.45
N ALA A 7 -33.31 32.41 -43.92
CA ALA A 7 -33.43 31.14 -43.22
C ALA A 7 -32.16 30.95 -42.37
N LEU A 8 -32.27 31.18 -41.06
CA LEU A 8 -31.25 30.82 -40.09
C LEU A 8 -31.32 29.32 -39.78
N THR A 9 -30.20 28.66 -40.03
CA THR A 9 -29.80 27.33 -39.57
C THR A 9 -29.96 27.15 -38.05
N PHE A 10 -30.67 26.10 -37.62
CA PHE A 10 -30.56 25.55 -36.26
C PHE A 10 -30.02 24.12 -36.35
N GLY A 11 -28.69 24.00 -36.39
CA GLY A 11 -27.99 22.75 -36.15
C GLY A 11 -27.87 22.53 -34.65
N VAL A 12 -28.66 21.60 -34.10
CA VAL A 12 -28.53 21.17 -32.69
C VAL A 12 -27.33 20.24 -32.61
N VAL A 13 -26.17 20.75 -32.19
CA VAL A 13 -25.02 19.94 -31.82
C VAL A 13 -25.20 19.53 -30.37
N LEU A 14 -25.60 18.28 -30.14
CA LEU A 14 -25.72 17.67 -28.82
C LEU A 14 -24.29 17.34 -28.32
N PRO A 15 -23.76 18.01 -27.28
CA PRO A 15 -22.44 17.68 -26.77
C PRO A 15 -22.55 16.40 -25.94
N MET A 16 -22.03 15.31 -26.50
CA MET A 16 -21.78 14.05 -25.81
C MET A 16 -20.68 14.31 -24.76
N LEU A 17 -21.08 14.69 -23.55
CA LEU A 17 -20.18 14.75 -22.38
C LEU A 17 -19.77 13.33 -22.03
N LEU A 18 -18.64 12.90 -22.59
CA LEU A 18 -17.88 11.76 -22.12
C LEU A 18 -17.50 12.03 -20.66
N ALA A 19 -18.30 11.50 -19.74
CA ALA A 19 -17.90 11.31 -18.36
C ALA A 19 -16.73 10.31 -18.38
N VAL A 20 -15.53 10.83 -18.52
CA VAL A 20 -14.30 10.08 -18.24
C VAL A 20 -14.35 9.85 -16.74
N GLY A 21 -14.94 8.72 -16.34
CA GLY A 21 -14.87 8.24 -14.98
C GLY A 21 -13.40 8.25 -14.61
N ALA A 22 -13.03 9.13 -13.67
CA ALA A 22 -11.69 9.19 -13.14
C ALA A 22 -11.39 7.82 -12.53
N CYS A 23 -10.72 6.96 -13.29
CA CYS A 23 -10.05 5.80 -12.76
C CYS A 23 -8.99 6.32 -11.80
N GLN A 24 -9.36 6.49 -10.52
CA GLN A 24 -8.40 6.78 -9.48
C GLN A 24 -7.32 5.72 -9.54
N ALA A 25 -6.09 6.15 -9.84
CA ALA A 25 -4.95 5.26 -9.87
C ALA A 25 -4.87 4.57 -8.50
N PRO A 26 -4.76 3.24 -8.46
CA PRO A 26 -4.83 2.56 -7.19
C PRO A 26 -3.58 2.91 -6.35
N ARG A 27 -3.83 3.32 -5.10
CA ARG A 27 -2.85 3.86 -4.13
C ARG A 27 -1.97 2.73 -3.61
N HIS A 28 -0.65 2.77 -3.85
CA HIS A 28 0.19 1.56 -3.73
C HIS A 28 1.60 1.72 -3.15
N ASP A 29 2.04 2.92 -2.73
CA ASP A 29 3.44 3.14 -2.31
C ASP A 29 3.52 3.59 -0.84
N ARG A 30 2.59 3.08 -0.02
CA ARG A 30 2.46 3.47 1.40
C ARG A 30 2.93 2.39 2.38
N ALA A 31 3.49 1.30 1.88
CA ALA A 31 4.31 0.44 2.70
C ALA A 31 5.52 -0.11 1.95
N ALA A 32 6.53 -0.49 2.70
CA ALA A 32 7.78 -1.04 2.22
C ALA A 32 8.29 -2.10 3.19
N LEU A 33 9.21 -2.94 2.69
CA LEU A 33 10.04 -3.81 3.51
C LEU A 33 11.48 -3.32 3.41
N ARG A 34 12.16 -3.17 4.54
CA ARG A 34 13.61 -2.91 4.57
C ARG A 34 14.32 -4.02 5.33
N VAL A 35 15.60 -4.17 5.08
CA VAL A 35 16.50 -5.01 5.87
C VAL A 35 17.46 -4.08 6.59
N ASP A 36 17.59 -4.21 7.91
CA ASP A 36 18.51 -3.39 8.68
C ASP A 36 19.95 -3.95 8.68
N SER A 37 20.84 -3.29 9.40
CA SER A 37 22.24 -3.70 9.51
C SER A 37 22.45 -5.03 10.24
N THR A 38 21.48 -5.51 11.03
CA THR A 38 21.55 -6.83 11.70
C THR A 38 20.96 -7.95 10.83
N GLY A 39 20.37 -7.59 9.69
CA GLY A 39 19.69 -8.53 8.79
C GLY A 39 18.22 -8.75 9.14
N ASP A 40 17.69 -8.00 10.11
CA ASP A 40 16.29 -8.08 10.49
C ASP A 40 15.43 -7.36 9.47
N ILE A 41 14.30 -7.97 9.13
CA ILE A 41 13.36 -7.43 8.15
C ILE A 41 12.34 -6.58 8.89
N HIS A 42 12.08 -5.36 8.42
CA HIS A 42 11.10 -4.47 8.99
C HIS A 42 10.03 -4.09 7.98
N VAL A 43 8.79 -3.96 8.45
CA VAL A 43 7.65 -3.40 7.74
C VAL A 43 7.58 -1.92 8.03
N LEU A 44 7.67 -1.09 7.00
CA LEU A 44 7.48 0.34 7.09
C LEU A 44 6.14 0.67 6.46
N VAL A 45 5.27 1.36 7.19
CA VAL A 45 3.98 1.80 6.69
C VAL A 45 3.85 3.29 6.92
N SER A 46 3.57 4.05 5.86
CA SER A 46 3.26 5.46 5.98
C SER A 46 1.75 5.67 6.04
N SER A 47 1.26 6.19 7.17
CA SER A 47 -0.16 6.55 7.34
C SER A 47 -0.42 8.00 6.92
N CYS A 48 -1.63 8.34 6.48
CA CYS A 48 -2.05 9.73 6.36
C CYS A 48 -2.42 10.27 7.75
N GLU A 49 -2.50 11.60 7.90
CA GLU A 49 -2.62 12.26 9.22
C GLU A 49 -3.79 11.77 10.07
N ASP A 50 -4.89 11.34 9.44
CA ASP A 50 -6.09 10.85 10.13
C ASP A 50 -6.24 9.32 10.10
N GLU A 51 -5.29 8.60 9.51
CA GLU A 51 -5.38 7.14 9.37
C GLU A 51 -4.60 6.42 10.47
N LYS A 52 -5.22 5.40 11.04
CA LYS A 52 -4.64 4.52 12.05
C LYS A 52 -4.39 3.15 11.46
N ILE A 53 -3.12 2.79 11.29
CA ILE A 53 -2.76 1.42 10.92
C ILE A 53 -3.03 0.51 12.11
N VAL A 54 -3.88 -0.51 11.93
CA VAL A 54 -4.32 -1.38 13.05
C VAL A 54 -4.09 -2.86 12.79
N ARG A 55 -3.76 -3.27 11.57
CA ARG A 55 -3.54 -4.67 11.22
C ARG A 55 -2.41 -4.82 10.20
N MET A 56 -1.55 -5.80 10.43
CA MET A 56 -0.55 -6.25 9.48
C MET A 56 -0.58 -7.77 9.41
N LYS A 57 -0.68 -8.33 8.20
CA LYS A 57 -0.72 -9.77 7.98
C LYS A 57 0.25 -10.17 6.89
N VAL A 58 1.06 -11.19 7.14
CA VAL A 58 1.96 -11.82 6.17
C VAL A 58 1.52 -13.25 5.99
N PHE A 59 1.36 -13.71 4.75
CA PHE A 59 0.95 -15.07 4.45
C PHE A 59 1.60 -15.59 3.16
N ALA A 60 1.84 -16.90 3.12
CA ALA A 60 2.36 -17.55 1.92
C ALA A 60 1.33 -17.54 0.79
N THR A 61 1.75 -17.19 -0.43
CA THR A 61 0.82 -17.04 -1.58
C THR A 61 0.46 -18.39 -2.23
N ASN A 62 1.28 -19.44 -2.04
CA ASN A 62 1.15 -20.71 -2.76
C ASN A 62 0.35 -21.78 -1.97
N GLY A 63 -0.71 -21.38 -1.27
CA GLY A 63 -1.56 -22.33 -0.52
C GLY A 63 -0.99 -22.80 0.82
N GLY A 64 0.05 -22.14 1.32
CA GLY A 64 0.50 -22.35 2.70
C GLY A 64 -0.53 -21.76 3.68
N ALA A 65 -0.95 -22.55 4.67
CA ALA A 65 -1.79 -22.07 5.77
C ALA A 65 -1.02 -21.20 6.77
N ALA A 66 0.32 -21.13 6.65
CA ALA A 66 1.15 -20.35 7.56
C ALA A 66 0.97 -18.85 7.32
N SER A 67 0.63 -18.14 8.39
CA SER A 67 0.56 -16.71 8.42
C SER A 67 1.06 -16.13 9.74
N TRP A 68 1.50 -14.88 9.66
CA TRP A 68 1.78 -14.03 10.79
C TRP A 68 0.81 -12.87 10.74
N TYR A 69 0.13 -12.60 11.84
CA TYR A 69 -0.89 -11.57 11.90
C TYR A 69 -0.80 -10.86 13.25
N ILE A 70 -0.57 -9.55 13.19
CA ILE A 70 -0.66 -8.66 14.35
C ILE A 70 -1.79 -7.65 14.16
N SER A 71 -2.42 -7.31 15.27
CA SER A 71 -3.45 -6.28 15.33
C SER A 71 -3.23 -5.35 16.53
N ARG A 72 -3.82 -4.16 16.52
CA ARG A 72 -3.95 -3.32 17.72
C ARG A 72 -5.32 -2.67 17.76
N SER A 73 -5.76 -2.27 18.95
CA SER A 73 -7.05 -1.59 19.11
C SER A 73 -7.03 -0.23 18.40
N PRO A 74 -8.05 0.13 17.61
CA PRO A 74 -8.17 1.48 17.05
C PRO A 74 -8.17 2.60 18.10
N ALA A 75 -8.61 2.30 19.33
CA ALA A 75 -8.63 3.24 20.44
C ALA A 75 -7.22 3.49 21.03
N GLU A 76 -6.30 2.53 20.86
CA GLU A 76 -4.91 2.58 21.34
C GLU A 76 -3.94 2.97 20.22
N ALA A 77 -4.39 2.94 18.97
CA ALA A 77 -3.61 3.34 17.82
C ALA A 77 -3.55 4.87 17.73
N GLU A 78 -2.35 5.41 17.72
CA GLU A 78 -2.11 6.80 17.35
C GLU A 78 -2.00 6.94 15.81
N PRO A 79 -2.43 8.06 15.22
CA PRO A 79 -2.08 8.41 13.86
C PRO A 79 -0.57 8.68 13.81
N VAL A 80 0.18 7.83 13.11
CA VAL A 80 1.64 7.95 13.01
C VAL A 80 2.02 7.97 11.54
N GLN A 81 2.65 9.06 11.08
CA GLN A 81 3.03 9.23 9.68
C GLN A 81 3.93 8.11 9.14
N LEU A 82 4.68 7.45 10.04
CA LEU A 82 5.48 6.27 9.73
C LEU A 82 5.42 5.28 10.90
N VAL A 83 5.00 4.06 10.60
CA VAL A 83 5.01 2.90 11.51
C VAL A 83 6.13 1.97 11.03
N ASP A 84 7.04 1.62 11.94
CA ASP A 84 8.15 0.70 11.68
C ASP A 84 8.02 -0.50 12.63
N VAL A 85 7.87 -1.69 12.06
CA VAL A 85 7.56 -2.92 12.81
C VAL A 85 8.47 -4.07 12.34
N PRO A 86 9.18 -4.74 13.25
CA PRO A 86 9.95 -5.92 12.88
C PRO A 86 9.02 -7.03 12.36
N LEU A 87 9.31 -7.55 11.17
CA LEU A 87 8.54 -8.60 10.52
C LEU A 87 8.59 -9.88 11.36
N LEU A 88 7.45 -10.57 11.46
CA LEU A 88 7.30 -11.82 12.22
C LEU A 88 7.52 -11.69 13.73
N SER A 89 7.59 -10.47 14.27
CA SER A 89 7.70 -10.20 15.71
C SER A 89 6.47 -9.47 16.22
N GLN A 90 6.22 -9.50 17.54
CA GLN A 90 5.16 -8.72 18.16
C GLN A 90 5.76 -7.43 18.78
N PRO A 91 5.55 -6.25 18.18
CA PRO A 91 5.96 -4.99 18.79
C PRO A 91 5.05 -4.58 19.97
N ASP A 92 5.55 -3.70 20.83
CA ASP A 92 4.78 -3.16 21.96
C ASP A 92 3.49 -2.46 21.50
N GLY A 93 2.41 -2.66 22.25
CA GLY A 93 1.09 -2.12 21.92
C GLY A 93 0.36 -2.84 20.77
N TRP A 94 0.96 -3.89 20.19
CA TRP A 94 0.30 -4.79 19.25
C TRP A 94 0.04 -6.14 19.90
N ARG A 95 -1.02 -6.79 19.44
CA ARG A 95 -1.42 -8.15 19.78
C ARG A 95 -1.07 -9.09 18.63
N LEU A 96 -0.44 -10.20 18.96
CA LEU A 96 -0.23 -11.30 18.03
C LEU A 96 -1.51 -12.15 17.96
N GLU A 97 -2.12 -12.19 16.77
CA GLU A 97 -3.36 -12.91 16.50
C GLU A 97 -3.08 -14.27 15.86
N GLU A 98 -2.07 -14.35 14.99
CA GLU A 98 -1.62 -15.60 14.36
C GLU A 98 -0.10 -15.63 14.23
N HIS A 99 0.50 -16.79 14.53
CA HIS A 99 1.96 -16.98 14.56
C HIS A 99 2.38 -18.34 13.98
N SER A 100 1.64 -18.82 12.99
CA SER A 100 1.95 -20.08 12.31
C SER A 100 3.13 -19.92 11.33
N LEU A 101 3.35 -18.70 10.81
CA LEU A 101 4.55 -18.31 10.07
C LEU A 101 5.63 -17.75 11.01
N LYS A 102 6.71 -18.51 11.22
CA LYS A 102 7.83 -18.14 12.11
C LYS A 102 9.07 -17.66 11.37
N GLU A 103 9.22 -18.07 10.12
CA GLU A 103 10.36 -17.76 9.28
C GLU A 103 9.92 -17.67 7.82
N LEU A 104 10.67 -16.91 7.03
CA LEU A 104 10.48 -16.85 5.59
C LEU A 104 11.33 -17.93 4.92
N ALA A 105 10.67 -18.89 4.28
CA ALA A 105 11.34 -19.89 3.48
C ALA A 105 12.04 -19.23 2.27
N PRO A 106 13.20 -19.77 1.84
CA PRO A 106 13.83 -19.36 0.59
C PRO A 106 12.87 -19.59 -0.58
N ASP A 107 12.87 -18.68 -1.56
CA ASP A 107 12.12 -18.79 -2.83
C ASP A 107 10.59 -18.92 -2.71
N GLN A 108 10.03 -18.80 -1.51
CA GLN A 108 8.59 -18.81 -1.27
C GLN A 108 8.02 -17.39 -1.43
N PRO A 109 7.01 -17.18 -2.30
CA PRO A 109 6.33 -15.89 -2.38
C PRO A 109 5.40 -15.67 -1.19
N TYR A 110 5.45 -14.46 -0.65
CA TYR A 110 4.64 -13.95 0.45
C TYR A 110 3.84 -12.73 0.02
N THR A 111 2.74 -12.49 0.72
CA THR A 111 1.96 -11.27 0.62
C THR A 111 1.89 -10.62 1.99
N LEU A 112 2.24 -9.33 2.06
CA LEU A 112 1.99 -8.44 3.19
C LEU A 112 0.72 -7.64 2.89
N ASP A 113 -0.28 -7.77 3.75
CA ASP A 113 -1.48 -6.95 3.78
C ASP A 113 -1.43 -6.01 4.98
N VAL A 114 -1.79 -4.74 4.76
CA VAL A 114 -1.92 -3.74 5.82
C VAL A 114 -3.29 -3.09 5.73
N SER A 115 -3.94 -2.97 6.89
CA SER A 115 -5.29 -2.38 7.00
C SER A 115 -5.36 -1.26 8.03
N ASN A 116 -6.23 -0.30 7.77
CA ASN A 116 -6.56 0.79 8.68
C ASN A 116 -7.75 0.44 9.59
N GLU A 117 -8.13 1.36 10.48
CA GLU A 117 -9.18 1.20 11.49
C GLU A 117 -10.56 0.95 10.90
N SER A 118 -10.79 1.39 9.66
CA SER A 118 -12.02 1.10 8.90
C SER A 118 -12.04 -0.32 8.33
N ALA A 119 -11.06 -1.17 8.67
CA ALA A 119 -10.81 -2.48 8.09
C ALA A 119 -10.58 -2.46 6.56
N GLY A 120 -10.30 -1.28 5.99
CA GLY A 120 -9.95 -1.13 4.59
C GLY A 120 -8.52 -1.64 4.36
N LEU A 121 -8.33 -2.48 3.34
CA LEU A 121 -7.00 -2.81 2.84
C LEU A 121 -6.38 -1.53 2.27
N VAL A 122 -5.39 -0.98 2.98
CA VAL A 122 -4.69 0.23 2.54
C VAL A 122 -3.56 -0.13 1.59
N MET A 123 -2.95 -1.29 1.79
CA MET A 123 -1.79 -1.71 1.02
C MET A 123 -1.66 -3.23 0.97
N ARG A 124 -1.19 -3.71 -0.18
CA ARG A 124 -0.79 -5.10 -0.42
C ARG A 124 0.53 -5.14 -1.17
N LEU A 125 1.54 -5.74 -0.56
CA LEU A 125 2.89 -5.92 -1.14
C LEU A 125 3.17 -7.41 -1.29
N ARG A 126 3.61 -7.82 -2.49
CA ARG A 126 4.11 -9.19 -2.72
C ARG A 126 5.62 -9.15 -2.66
N PHE A 127 6.24 -10.17 -2.08
CA PHE A 127 7.69 -10.26 -1.96
C PHE A 127 8.16 -11.71 -1.82
N ASP A 128 9.45 -11.94 -2.00
CA ASP A 128 10.15 -13.16 -1.57
C ASP A 128 11.47 -12.80 -0.87
N SER A 129 12.06 -13.79 -0.20
CA SER A 129 13.31 -13.62 0.55
C SER A 129 14.52 -13.27 -0.33
N ARG A 130 14.53 -13.66 -1.62
CA ARG A 130 15.61 -13.27 -2.55
C ARG A 130 15.56 -11.80 -2.88
N GLN A 131 14.37 -11.23 -3.04
CA GLN A 131 14.21 -9.80 -3.29
C GLN A 131 14.73 -8.99 -2.10
N LEU A 132 14.42 -9.42 -0.88
CA LEU A 132 14.91 -8.79 0.35
C LEU A 132 16.43 -8.92 0.49
N GLY A 133 17.00 -10.09 0.20
CA GLY A 133 18.46 -10.32 0.25
C GLY A 133 19.27 -9.58 -0.82
N ARG A 134 18.61 -8.89 -1.77
CA ARG A 134 19.26 -8.03 -2.78
C ARG A 134 19.22 -6.55 -2.42
N LEU A 135 18.48 -6.16 -1.39
CA LEU A 135 18.42 -4.77 -0.95
C LEU A 135 19.77 -4.37 -0.35
N THR A 136 20.23 -3.17 -0.70
CA THR A 136 21.29 -2.48 0.04
C THR A 136 20.74 -1.85 1.32
N ALA A 137 21.62 -1.36 2.20
CA ALA A 137 21.23 -0.81 3.51
C ALA A 137 20.28 0.40 3.44
N ASP A 138 20.34 1.17 2.35
CA ASP A 138 19.53 2.37 2.14
C ASP A 138 18.31 2.11 1.24
N GLU A 139 18.13 0.87 0.79
CA GLU A 139 17.04 0.46 -0.08
C GLU A 139 15.92 -0.24 0.68
N MET A 140 14.73 -0.10 0.12
CA MET A 140 13.54 -0.77 0.58
C MET A 140 12.75 -1.31 -0.61
N LEU A 141 12.09 -2.44 -0.39
CA LEU A 141 11.19 -3.05 -1.36
C LEU A 141 9.79 -2.45 -1.18
N SER A 142 9.32 -1.69 -2.16
CA SER A 142 7.97 -1.11 -2.15
C SER A 142 7.35 -1.17 -3.55
N GLY A 143 6.10 -0.71 -3.66
CA GLY A 143 5.40 -0.58 -4.93
C GLY A 143 4.14 -1.43 -5.04
N ARG A 144 3.51 -1.34 -6.21
CA ARG A 144 2.26 -2.03 -6.53
C ARG A 144 2.38 -3.54 -6.39
N SER A 145 1.33 -4.16 -5.82
CA SER A 145 1.20 -5.62 -5.78
C SER A 145 1.43 -6.24 -7.16
N GLY A 146 2.43 -7.12 -7.24
CA GLY A 146 2.85 -7.78 -8.49
C GLY A 146 3.97 -7.09 -9.27
N ARG A 147 4.38 -5.88 -8.87
CA ARG A 147 5.58 -5.18 -9.38
C ARG A 147 6.33 -4.46 -8.25
N PRO A 148 6.69 -5.15 -7.15
CA PRO A 148 7.55 -4.56 -6.13
C PRO A 148 8.94 -4.25 -6.72
N ALA A 149 9.55 -3.15 -6.30
CA ALA A 149 10.88 -2.74 -6.72
C ALA A 149 11.66 -2.15 -5.54
N ALA A 150 12.98 -2.28 -5.60
CA ALA A 150 13.87 -1.56 -4.69
C ALA A 150 13.78 -0.05 -4.97
N MET A 151 13.79 0.76 -3.92
CA MET A 151 13.85 2.21 -3.98
C MET A 151 14.51 2.76 -2.71
N ALA A 152 15.02 3.99 -2.79
CA ALA A 152 15.55 4.69 -1.63
C ALA A 152 14.43 5.05 -0.63
N GLN A 153 14.79 5.15 0.65
CA GLN A 153 13.87 5.57 1.71
C GLN A 153 13.20 6.92 1.44
N ASP A 154 13.97 7.90 0.97
CA ASP A 154 13.46 9.25 0.71
C ASP A 154 12.44 9.26 -0.43
N ASP A 155 12.68 8.45 -1.48
CA ASP A 155 11.74 8.28 -2.59
C ASP A 155 10.43 7.66 -2.11
N PHE A 156 10.51 6.62 -1.27
CA PHE A 156 9.33 5.99 -0.67
C PHE A 156 8.53 7.00 0.15
N GLN A 157 9.19 7.74 1.06
CA GLN A 157 8.51 8.73 1.90
C GLN A 157 7.90 9.86 1.05
N GLY A 158 8.59 10.32 0.01
CA GLY A 158 8.08 11.30 -0.93
C GLY A 158 6.78 10.85 -1.59
N ARG A 159 6.79 9.64 -2.18
CA ARG A 159 5.62 9.05 -2.83
C ARG A 159 4.48 8.77 -1.86
N ALA A 160 4.79 8.28 -0.66
CA ALA A 160 3.79 8.02 0.37
C ALA A 160 3.06 9.31 0.76
N ARG A 161 3.79 10.42 0.94
CA ARG A 161 3.22 11.74 1.23
C ARG A 161 2.34 12.26 0.09
N GLU A 162 2.74 12.03 -1.16
CA GLU A 162 1.92 12.42 -2.32
C GLU A 162 0.57 11.68 -2.34
N GLN A 163 0.55 10.41 -1.96
CA GLN A 163 -0.70 9.63 -1.90
C GLN A 163 -1.65 10.07 -0.79
N CYS A 164 -1.18 10.80 0.21
CA CYS A 164 -2.02 11.39 1.25
C CYS A 164 -2.67 12.72 0.86
N LYS A 165 -2.30 13.30 -0.29
CA LYS A 165 -2.85 14.57 -0.79
C LYS A 165 -4.00 14.38 -1.81
N SER A 166 -4.22 13.15 -2.28
CA SER A 166 -5.12 12.82 -3.39
C SER A 166 -6.50 12.37 -2.94
#